data_AF-A0A968BWZ1-F1
#
_entry.id   AF-A0A968BWZ1-F1
#
_cell.length_a   1.000
_cell.length_b   1.000
_cell.length_c   1.000
_cell.angle_alpha   90.00
_cell.angle_beta   90.00
_cell.angle_gamma   90.00
#
_symmetry.space_group_name_H-M   'P 1'
#
loop_
_entity.id
_entity.type
_entity.pdbx_description
1 polymer ?
#
loop_
_entity_poly.entity_id
_entity_poly.type
_entity_poly.pdbx_seq_one_letter_code
_entity_poly.pdbx_strand_id
1 'polypeptide(L)'
;TGLVLARRAATAATDHEVALAWSEVEQRFKAELEPHFQQEESMLLPALKEAGEKALVERTLAEHARMRSLIYDEPKNAESLRLFAELLKAHIRFEERQLFEIAQARLPEFDLAVP
;
A
#
# COMPACT_ATOMS: atom_id res chain seq x y z
N THR A 1 -5.71 3.87 -10.30
CA THR A 1 -4.52 4.17 -9.48
C THR A 1 -4.89 4.08 -8.01
N GLY A 2 -3.98 3.63 -7.14
CA GLY A 2 -4.26 3.39 -5.71
C GLY A 2 -4.78 4.62 -4.95
N LEU A 3 -4.38 5.83 -5.34
CA LEU A 3 -4.87 7.07 -4.72
C LEU A 3 -6.38 7.32 -4.94
N VAL A 4 -6.92 6.90 -6.09
CA VAL A 4 -8.38 6.98 -6.36
C VAL A 4 -9.13 6.02 -5.43
N LEU A 5 -8.59 4.81 -5.22
CA LEU A 5 -9.17 3.83 -4.30
C LEU A 5 -9.18 4.36 -2.86
N ALA A 6 -8.05 4.89 -2.38
CA ALA A 6 -7.93 5.46 -1.04
C ALA A 6 -8.97 6.58 -0.81
N ARG A 7 -9.16 7.46 -1.81
CA ARG A 7 -10.15 8.54 -1.73
C ARG A 7 -11.59 8.02 -1.66
N ARG A 8 -11.93 7.04 -2.49
CA ARG A 8 -13.28 6.43 -2.51
C ARG A 8 -13.59 5.71 -1.19
N ALA A 9 -12.62 4.94 -0.67
CA ALA A 9 -12.75 4.28 0.62
C ALA A 9 -12.98 5.28 1.76
N ALA A 10 -12.24 6.41 1.77
CA ALA A 10 -12.43 7.46 2.77
C ALA A 10 -13.82 8.10 2.72
N THR A 11 -14.32 8.43 1.52
CA THR A 11 -15.67 9.02 1.36
C THR A 11 -16.76 8.04 1.78
N ALA A 12 -16.68 6.78 1.37
CA ALA A 12 -17.71 5.81 1.70
C ALA A 12 -17.73 5.42 3.19
N ALA A 13 -16.60 5.58 3.90
CA ALA A 13 -16.56 5.40 5.35
C ALA A 13 -17.37 6.46 6.11
N THR A 14 -17.70 7.60 5.48
CA THR A 14 -18.57 8.64 6.06
C THR A 14 -20.04 8.51 5.64
N ASP A 15 -20.34 7.69 4.64
CA ASP A 15 -21.68 7.44 4.10
C ASP A 15 -22.24 6.07 4.57
N HIS A 16 -23.52 5.80 4.33
CA HIS A 16 -24.15 4.51 4.69
C HIS A 16 -23.88 3.37 3.69
N GLU A 17 -22.93 3.51 2.76
CA GLU A 17 -22.64 2.55 1.68
C GLU A 17 -21.39 1.69 1.91
N VAL A 18 -21.03 1.46 3.18
CA VAL A 18 -19.82 0.74 3.61
C VAL A 18 -19.64 -0.62 2.94
N ALA A 19 -20.71 -1.38 2.73
CA ALA A 19 -20.63 -2.72 2.13
C ALA A 19 -20.21 -2.69 0.65
N LEU A 20 -20.73 -1.74 -0.13
CA LEU A 20 -20.36 -1.57 -1.54
C LEU A 20 -18.89 -1.12 -1.66
N ALA A 21 -18.47 -0.21 -0.80
CA ALA A 21 -17.10 0.27 -0.78
C ALA A 21 -16.10 -0.83 -0.41
N TRP A 22 -16.43 -1.68 0.56
CA TRP A 22 -15.59 -2.84 0.88
C TRP A 22 -15.48 -3.81 -0.29
N SER A 23 -16.58 -4.10 -0.99
CA SER A 23 -16.53 -4.96 -2.17
C SER A 23 -15.60 -4.40 -3.26
N GLU A 24 -15.60 -3.08 -3.47
CA GLU A 24 -14.68 -2.44 -4.42
C GLU A 24 -13.23 -2.50 -3.93
N VAL A 25 -13.01 -2.20 -2.65
CA VAL A 25 -11.68 -2.24 -2.01
C VAL A 25 -11.08 -3.63 -2.10
N GLU A 26 -11.81 -4.69 -1.76
CA GLU A 26 -11.32 -6.07 -1.84
C GLU A 26 -10.98 -6.48 -3.28
N GLN A 27 -11.83 -6.12 -4.24
CA GLN A 27 -11.60 -6.42 -5.66
C GLN A 27 -10.32 -5.74 -6.16
N ARG A 28 -10.17 -4.45 -5.87
CA ARG A 28 -9.01 -3.65 -6.30
C ARG A 28 -7.74 -4.04 -5.56
N PHE A 29 -7.84 -4.35 -4.28
CA PHE A 29 -6.72 -4.84 -3.49
C PHE A 29 -6.15 -6.11 -4.13
N LYS A 30 -7.01 -7.09 -4.41
CA LYS A 30 -6.58 -8.35 -5.02
C LYS A 30 -6.04 -8.18 -6.45
N ALA A 31 -6.62 -7.29 -7.24
CA ALA A 31 -6.25 -7.12 -8.64
C ALA A 31 -5.02 -6.23 -8.87
N GLU A 32 -4.77 -5.27 -7.98
CA GLU A 32 -3.77 -4.21 -8.20
C GLU A 32 -2.74 -4.13 -7.06
N LEU A 33 -3.19 -4.00 -5.80
CA LEU A 33 -2.28 -3.74 -4.68
C LEU A 33 -1.48 -4.97 -4.25
N GLU A 34 -2.13 -6.14 -4.14
CA GLU A 34 -1.45 -7.36 -3.72
C GLU A 34 -0.33 -7.79 -4.69
N PRO A 35 -0.54 -7.81 -6.03
CA PRO A 35 0.54 -8.06 -6.97
C PRO A 35 1.68 -7.04 -6.88
N HIS A 36 1.35 -5.76 -6.67
CA HIS A 36 2.34 -4.70 -6.49
C HIS A 36 3.20 -4.93 -5.24
N PHE A 37 2.57 -5.19 -4.08
CA PHE A 37 3.30 -5.51 -2.85
C PHE A 37 4.22 -6.72 -3.02
N GLN A 38 3.76 -7.77 -3.69
CA GLN A 38 4.59 -8.95 -3.96
C GLN A 38 5.81 -8.63 -4.82
N GLN A 39 5.66 -7.75 -5.82
CA GLN A 39 6.76 -7.31 -6.66
C GLN A 39 7.82 -6.55 -5.85
N GLU A 40 7.39 -5.64 -4.98
CA GLU A 40 8.30 -4.91 -4.10
C GLU A 40 9.00 -5.82 -3.09
N GLU A 41 8.23 -6.67 -2.42
CA GLU A 41 8.72 -7.59 -1.39
C GLU A 41 9.72 -8.62 -1.94
N SER A 42 9.56 -9.02 -3.20
CA SER A 42 10.44 -10.01 -3.84
C SER A 42 11.66 -9.41 -4.53
N MET A 43 11.61 -8.14 -4.95
CA MET A 43 12.68 -7.53 -5.74
C MET A 43 13.25 -6.26 -5.12
N LEU A 44 12.41 -5.25 -4.86
CA LEU A 44 12.86 -3.93 -4.42
C LEU A 44 13.37 -3.94 -2.98
N LEU A 45 12.57 -4.47 -2.05
CA LEU A 45 12.88 -4.43 -0.62
C LEU A 45 14.13 -5.25 -0.26
N PRO A 46 14.39 -6.43 -0.85
CA PRO A 46 15.67 -7.13 -0.67
C PRO A 46 16.87 -6.28 -1.11
N ALA A 47 16.81 -5.65 -2.29
CA ALA A 47 17.90 -4.81 -2.79
C ALA A 47 18.15 -3.58 -1.90
N LEU A 48 17.10 -2.91 -1.43
CA LEU A 48 17.21 -1.81 -0.46
C LEU A 48 17.80 -2.27 0.88
N LYS A 49 17.43 -3.46 1.35
CA LYS A 49 18.00 -4.05 2.57
C LYS A 49 19.50 -4.29 2.43
N GLU A 50 19.95 -4.80 1.29
CA GLU A 50 21.37 -5.00 0.97
C GLU A 50 22.12 -3.67 0.87
N ALA A 51 21.48 -2.62 0.34
CA ALA A 51 21.99 -1.25 0.34
C ALA A 51 22.00 -0.57 1.72
N GLY A 52 21.54 -1.25 2.78
CA GLY A 52 21.56 -0.77 4.16
C GLY A 52 20.31 -0.02 4.62
N GLU A 53 19.28 0.11 3.77
CA GLU A 53 18.07 0.90 4.03
C GLU A 53 17.01 0.10 4.83
N LYS A 54 17.44 -0.54 5.92
CA LYS A 54 16.62 -1.47 6.72
C LYS A 54 15.33 -0.85 7.27
N ALA A 55 15.40 0.40 7.73
CA ALA A 55 14.25 1.08 8.32
C ALA A 55 13.12 1.34 7.29
N LEU A 56 13.47 1.61 6.03
CA LEU A 56 12.48 1.75 4.96
C LEU A 56 11.82 0.41 4.67
N VAL A 57 12.62 -0.64 4.55
CA VAL A 57 12.13 -2.00 4.30
C VAL A 57 11.19 -2.48 5.40
N GLU A 58 11.57 -2.32 6.67
CA GLU A 58 10.75 -2.71 7.82
C GLU A 58 9.42 -1.94 7.84
N ARG A 59 9.45 -0.65 7.52
CA ARG A 59 8.24 0.17 7.42
C ARG A 59 7.32 -0.31 6.30
N THR A 60 7.84 -0.51 5.09
CA THR A 60 7.04 -0.95 3.93
C THR A 60 6.38 -2.29 4.23
N LEU A 61 7.13 -3.27 4.74
CA LEU A 61 6.60 -4.58 5.11
C LEU A 61 5.51 -4.49 6.18
N ALA A 62 5.69 -3.63 7.20
CA ALA A 62 4.70 -3.44 8.25
C ALA A 62 3.41 -2.80 7.72
N GLU A 63 3.52 -1.81 6.83
CA GLU A 63 2.36 -1.17 6.19
C GLU A 63 1.62 -2.15 5.27
N HIS A 64 2.32 -2.97 4.47
CA HIS A 64 1.71 -4.03 3.65
C HIS A 64 0.96 -5.06 4.50
N ALA A 65 1.62 -5.60 5.54
CA ALA A 65 1.01 -6.56 6.45
C ALA A 65 -0.24 -5.98 7.13
N ARG A 66 -0.20 -4.70 7.52
CA ARG A 66 -1.34 -4.03 8.13
C ARG A 66 -2.51 -3.87 7.14
N MET A 67 -2.24 -3.51 5.88
CA MET A 67 -3.27 -3.43 4.85
C MET A 67 -3.88 -4.81 4.55
N ARG A 68 -3.07 -5.87 4.46
CA ARG A 68 -3.57 -7.25 4.33
C ARG A 68 -4.48 -7.64 5.50
N SER A 69 -4.10 -7.31 6.73
CA SER A 69 -4.91 -7.62 7.91
C SER A 69 -6.27 -6.89 7.88
N LEU A 70 -6.30 -5.62 7.47
CA LEU A 70 -7.54 -4.86 7.27
C LEU A 70 -8.45 -5.51 6.21
N ILE A 71 -7.85 -6.12 5.17
CA ILE A 71 -8.56 -6.79 4.08
C ILE A 71 -9.06 -8.18 4.48
N TYR A 72 -8.27 -8.99 5.18
CA TYR A 72 -8.61 -10.41 5.38
C TYR A 72 -9.07 -10.76 6.79
N ASP A 73 -8.60 -10.04 7.80
CA ASP A 73 -8.76 -10.46 9.20
C ASP A 73 -9.75 -9.56 9.97
N GLU A 74 -9.87 -8.30 9.56
CA GLU A 74 -10.68 -7.32 10.29
C GLU A 74 -12.14 -7.21 9.82
N PRO A 75 -13.05 -6.76 10.72
CA PRO A 75 -14.44 -6.51 10.38
C PRO A 75 -14.59 -5.49 9.24
N LYS A 76 -15.50 -5.78 8.31
CA LYS A 76 -15.81 -4.91 7.16
C LYS A 76 -16.77 -3.78 7.54
N ASN A 77 -16.35 -2.97 8.51
CA ASN A 77 -17.10 -1.82 9.02
C ASN A 77 -16.49 -0.49 8.53
N ALA A 78 -17.14 0.63 8.87
CA ALA A 78 -16.70 1.96 8.46
C ALA A 78 -15.34 2.36 9.06
N GLU A 79 -15.04 1.90 10.28
CA GLU A 79 -13.79 2.23 10.96
C GLU A 79 -12.59 1.57 10.27
N SER A 80 -12.64 0.26 10.02
CA SER A 80 -11.59 -0.45 9.29
C SER A 80 -11.45 0.08 7.86
N LEU A 81 -12.55 0.52 7.22
CA LEU A 81 -12.50 1.11 5.88
C LEU A 81 -11.75 2.45 5.89
N ARG A 82 -12.03 3.30 6.89
CA ARG A 82 -11.33 4.56 7.10
C ARG A 82 -9.85 4.33 7.40
N LEU A 83 -9.53 3.36 8.25
CA LEU A 83 -8.14 3.00 8.57
C LEU A 83 -7.38 2.52 7.33
N PHE A 84 -8.00 1.68 6.50
CA PHE A 84 -7.43 1.24 5.23
C PHE A 84 -7.16 2.42 4.29
N ALA A 85 -8.15 3.31 4.13
CA ALA A 85 -8.03 4.48 3.27
C ALA A 85 -6.88 5.43 3.68
N GLU A 86 -6.79 5.74 4.98
CA GLU A 86 -5.73 6.60 5.51
C GLU A 86 -4.35 5.94 5.41
N LEU A 87 -4.26 4.64 5.70
CA LEU A 87 -3.02 3.90 5.59
C LEU A 87 -2.53 3.84 4.14
N LEU A 88 -3.39 3.46 3.19
CA LEU A 88 -3.03 3.39 1.77
C LEU A 88 -2.58 4.75 1.23
N LYS A 89 -3.26 5.83 1.62
CA LYS A 89 -2.88 7.19 1.23
C LYS A 89 -1.54 7.63 1.82
N ALA A 90 -1.27 7.29 3.08
CA ALA A 90 0.00 7.59 3.73
C ALA A 90 1.15 6.79 3.11
N HIS A 91 0.89 5.52 2.78
CA HIS A 91 1.80 4.60 2.15
C HIS A 91 2.23 5.08 0.76
N ILE A 92 1.30 5.36 -0.15
CA ILE A 92 1.61 5.87 -1.51
C ILE A 92 2.48 7.14 -1.43
N ARG A 93 2.15 8.07 -0.53
CA ARG A 93 2.95 9.30 -0.34
C ARG A 93 4.35 9.03 0.20
N PHE A 94 4.49 8.02 1.04
CA PHE A 94 5.79 7.61 1.56
C PHE A 94 6.64 6.98 0.46
N GLU A 95 6.04 6.11 -0.35
CA GLU A 95 6.71 5.47 -1.47
C GLU A 95 7.25 6.50 -2.47
N GLU A 96 6.36 7.38 -2.95
CA GLU A 96 6.69 8.43 -3.93
C GLU A 96 7.79 9.39 -3.43
N ARG A 97 7.77 9.75 -2.14
CA ARG A 97 8.63 10.85 -1.62
C ARG A 97 9.89 10.38 -0.93
N GLN A 98 9.97 9.10 -0.56
CA GLN A 98 11.06 8.57 0.25
C GLN A 98 11.56 7.25 -0.29
N LEU A 99 10.70 6.22 -0.39
CA LEU A 99 11.15 4.88 -0.77
C LEU A 99 11.77 4.88 -2.18
N PHE A 100 11.06 5.42 -3.17
CA PHE A 100 11.50 5.40 -4.57
C PHE A 100 12.63 6.38 -4.84
N GLU A 101 12.64 7.56 -4.22
CA GLU A 101 13.76 8.50 -4.32
C GLU A 101 15.07 7.87 -3.79
N ILE A 102 15.00 7.18 -2.65
CA ILE A 102 16.16 6.49 -2.08
C ILE A 102 16.53 5.27 -2.92
N ALA A 103 15.56 4.52 -3.43
CA ALA A 103 15.82 3.41 -4.34
C ALA A 103 16.55 3.89 -5.61
N GLN A 104 16.12 4.98 -6.25
CA GLN A 104 16.82 5.54 -7.42
C GLN A 104 18.25 5.97 -7.07
N ALA A 105 18.46 6.59 -5.90
CA ALA A 105 19.78 7.03 -5.48
C ALA A 105 20.74 5.88 -5.10
N ARG A 106 20.20 4.78 -4.56
CA ARG A 106 20.99 3.63 -4.06
C ARG A 106 21.12 2.50 -5.08
N LEU A 107 20.15 2.37 -5.98
CA LEU A 107 19.99 1.27 -6.92
C LEU A 107 19.81 1.83 -8.36
N PRO A 108 20.79 2.57 -8.90
CA PRO A 108 20.63 3.26 -10.19
C PRO A 108 20.46 2.34 -11.40
N GLU A 109 20.79 1.05 -11.26
CA GLU A 109 20.61 0.01 -12.29
C GLU A 109 19.31 -0.79 -12.10
N PHE A 110 18.56 -0.54 -11.02
CA PHE A 110 17.29 -1.20 -10.77
C PHE A 110 16.21 -0.44 -11.54
N ASP A 111 15.67 -1.07 -12.58
CA ASP A 111 14.59 -0.51 -13.39
C ASP A 111 13.31 -0.47 -12.54
N LEU A 112 13.13 0.64 -11.81
CA LEU A 112 11.89 0.97 -11.15
C LEU A 112 10.90 1.31 -12.25
N ALA A 113 10.19 0.31 -12.78
CA ALA A 113 8.98 0.55 -13.53
C ALA A 113 8.00 1.24 -12.55
N VAL A 114 8.03 2.57 -12.52
CA VAL A 114 7.17 3.39 -11.66
C VAL A 114 5.73 3.18 -12.13
N PRO A 115 4.82 2.66 -11.28
CA PRO A 115 3.40 2.60 -11.61
C PRO A 115 2.72 3.98 -11.60
#